data_AF-A0A431LXK2-F1
#
_entry.id   AF-A0A431LXK2-F1
#
_cell.length_a   1.000
_cell.length_b   1.000
_cell.length_c   1.000
_cell.angle_alpha   90.00
_cell.angle_beta   90.00
_cell.angle_gamma   90.00
#
_symmetry.space_group_name_H-M   'P 1'
#
loop_
_entity.id
_entity.type
_entity.pdbx_description
1 polymer ?
#
loop_
_entity_poly.entity_id
_entity_poly.type
_entity_poly.pdbx_seq_one_letter_code
_entity_poly.pdbx_strand_id
1 'polypeptide(L)' 'MANIIKRRQVQQKIGLSYNAIYERLNPKSPRYDPDFPKAVKLGTAPNSPLGWIEAEIDAWIAKRFEKTNAAACEA' A
#
# COMPACT_ATOMS: atom_id res chain seq x y z
N MET A 1 13.74 -8.48 -9.76
CA MET A 1 12.99 -7.93 -10.91
C MET A 1 11.84 -7.09 -10.34
N ALA A 2 11.66 -5.85 -10.78
CA ALA A 2 10.62 -4.97 -10.26
C ALA A 2 9.32 -5.17 -11.05
N ASN A 3 8.34 -5.82 -10.42
CA ASN A 3 7.01 -6.01 -11.00
C ASN A 3 6.07 -4.90 -10.55
N ILE A 4 5.15 -4.56 -11.45
CA ILE A 4 4.09 -3.59 -11.18
C ILE A 4 2.79 -4.37 -11.03
N ILE A 5 2.15 -4.20 -9.88
CA ILE A 5 0.86 -4.82 -9.58
C ILE A 5 -0.26 -3.79 -9.66
N LYS A 6 -1.42 -4.23 -10.17
CA LYS A 6 -2.62 -3.40 -10.23
C LYS A 6 -3.33 -3.38 -8.88
N ARG A 7 -4.19 -2.39 -8.68
CA ARG A 7 -5.03 -2.24 -7.48
C ARG A 7 -5.67 -3.54 -7.00
N ARG A 8 -6.25 -4.35 -7.91
CA ARG A 8 -6.92 -5.61 -7.55
C ARG A 8 -5.94 -6.62 -6.93
N GLN A 9 -4.72 -6.69 -7.42
CA GLN A 9 -3.67 -7.56 -6.87
C GLN A 9 -3.18 -7.02 -5.52
N VAL A 10 -3.03 -5.69 -5.40
CA VAL A 10 -2.73 -5.05 -4.12
C VAL A 10 -3.78 -5.45 -3.07
N GLN A 11 -5.08 -5.35 -3.40
CA GLN A 11 -6.17 -5.76 -2.51
C GLN A 11 -6.08 -7.22 -2.07
N GLN A 12 -5.71 -8.12 -2.98
CA GLN A 12 -5.52 -9.54 -2.68
C GLN A 12 -4.31 -9.77 -1.75
N LYS A 13 -3.19 -9.06 -1.96
CA LYS A 13 -1.99 -9.18 -1.13
C LYS A 13 -2.21 -8.66 0.29
N ILE A 14 -2.76 -7.45 0.43
CA ILE A 14 -2.89 -6.81 1.76
C ILE A 14 -4.21 -7.14 2.47
N GLY A 15 -5.15 -7.78 1.79
CA GLY A 15 -6.47 -8.14 2.33
C GLY A 15 -7.38 -6.94 2.63
N LEU A 16 -7.13 -5.78 2.01
CA LEU A 16 -7.90 -4.56 2.26
C LEU A 16 -8.84 -4.22 1.11
N SER A 17 -9.94 -3.55 1.47
CA SER A 17 -10.90 -3.02 0.51
C SER A 17 -10.32 -1.85 -0.29
N TYR A 18 -10.99 -1.51 -1.39
CA TYR A 18 -10.69 -0.32 -2.19
C TYR A 18 -10.58 0.92 -1.31
N ASN A 19 -11.64 1.21 -0.54
CA ASN A 19 -11.72 2.42 0.24
C ASN A 19 -10.57 2.52 1.24
N ALA A 20 -10.26 1.44 1.94
CA ALA A 20 -9.17 1.40 2.92
C ALA A 20 -7.80 1.75 2.31
N ILE A 21 -7.54 1.41 1.05
CA ILE A 21 -6.32 1.79 0.34
C ILE A 21 -6.29 3.31 0.11
N TYR A 22 -7.38 3.90 -0.38
CA TYR A 22 -7.43 5.34 -0.64
C TYR A 22 -7.48 6.18 0.64
N GLU A 23 -8.09 5.67 1.71
CA GLU A 23 -8.05 6.29 3.03
C GLU A 23 -6.63 6.40 3.55
N ARG A 24 -5.79 5.37 3.34
CA ARG A 24 -4.38 5.39 3.72
C ARG A 24 -3.51 6.32 2.89
N LEU A 25 -3.89 6.53 1.63
CA LEU A 25 -3.23 7.49 0.75
C LEU A 25 -3.63 8.93 1.04
N ASN A 26 -4.80 9.14 1.67
CA ASN A 26 -5.33 10.47 1.93
C ASN A 26 -4.83 11.00 3.29
N PRO A 27 -4.01 12.08 3.31
CA PRO A 27 -3.50 12.67 4.55
C PRO A 27 -4.58 13.25 5.45
N LYS A 28 -5.79 13.45 4.93
CA LYS A 28 -6.94 13.95 5.71
C LYS A 28 -7.69 12.85 6.45
N SER A 29 -7.42 11.57 6.15
CA SER A 29 -8.08 10.46 6.85
C SER A 29 -7.38 10.17 8.17
N PRO A 30 -8.11 9.81 9.25
CA PRO A 30 -7.52 9.35 10.50
C PRO A 30 -6.69 8.06 10.35
N ARG A 31 -6.85 7.36 9.22
CA ARG A 31 -6.13 6.12 8.88
C ARG A 31 -5.01 6.35 7.89
N TYR A 32 -4.57 7.59 7.71
CA TYR A 32 -3.44 7.93 6.86
C TYR A 32 -2.19 7.17 7.32
N ASP A 33 -1.53 6.48 6.39
CA ASP A 33 -0.30 5.77 6.66
C ASP A 33 0.78 6.33 5.71
N PRO A 34 1.72 7.16 6.21
CA PRO A 34 2.75 7.76 5.37
C PRO A 34 3.75 6.72 4.82
N ASP A 35 3.84 5.55 5.43
CA ASP A 35 4.66 4.43 4.94
C ASP A 35 3.99 3.69 3.76
N PHE A 36 2.71 3.95 3.48
CA PHE A 36 1.99 3.22 2.43
C PHE A 36 2.49 3.61 1.03
N PRO A 37 2.79 2.64 0.15
CA PRO A 37 3.38 2.93 -1.14
C PRO A 37 2.45 3.73 -2.05
N LYS A 38 3.05 4.71 -2.73
CA LYS A 38 2.32 5.62 -3.62
C LYS A 38 2.04 4.91 -4.94
N ALA A 39 0.83 5.14 -5.46
CA ALA A 39 0.46 4.64 -6.77
C ALA A 39 1.22 5.39 -7.87
N VAL A 40 1.86 4.65 -8.77
CA VAL A 40 2.53 5.16 -9.96
C VAL A 40 1.56 5.17 -11.13
N LYS A 41 1.44 6.30 -11.83
CA LYS A 41 0.68 6.37 -13.08
C LYS A 41 1.45 5.68 -14.19
N LEU A 42 0.86 4.66 -14.81
CA LEU A 42 1.51 3.89 -15.88
C LEU A 42 1.34 4.51 -17.27
N GLY A 43 0.80 5.72 -17.36
CA GLY A 43 0.60 6.42 -18.61
C GLY A 43 0.36 7.91 -18.41
N THR A 44 0.39 8.62 -19.54
CA THR A 44 0.27 10.09 -19.62
C THR A 44 -1.19 10.56 -19.74
N ALA A 45 -2.12 9.65 -20.04
CA ALA A 45 -3.54 9.97 -20.19
C ALA A 45 -4.21 10.26 -18.82
N PRO A 46 -5.29 11.07 -18.78
CA PRO A 46 -6.02 11.38 -17.55
C PRO A 46 -6.63 10.14 -16.86
N ASN A 47 -6.96 9.10 -17.62
CA ASN A 47 -7.50 7.82 -17.11
C ASN A 47 -6.44 6.71 -17.04
N SER A 48 -5.16 7.08 -16.95
CA SER A 48 -4.08 6.08 -16.95
C SER A 48 -4.19 5.14 -15.75
N PRO A 49 -3.95 3.83 -15.96
CA PRO A 49 -4.03 2.88 -14.88
C PRO A 49 -2.98 3.20 -13.82
N LEU A 50 -3.42 3.17 -12.56
CA LEU A 50 -2.56 3.25 -11.40
C LEU A 50 -1.97 1.87 -11.12
N GLY A 51 -0.65 1.81 -11.01
CA GLY A 51 0.11 0.64 -10.61
C GLY A 51 0.86 0.89 -9.30
N TRP A 52 1.19 -0.18 -8.60
CA TRP A 52 2.06 -0.15 -7.43
C TRP A 52 3.27 -1.03 -7.70
N ILE A 53 4.41 -0.65 -7.14
CA ILE A 53 5.60 -1.49 -7.19
C ILE A 53 5.40 -2.62 -6.17
N GLU A 54 5.52 -3.87 -6.64
CA GLU A 54 5.33 -5.05 -5.81
C GLU A 54 6.28 -5.04 -4.60
N ALA A 55 7.56 -4.71 -4.84
CA ALA A 55 8.58 -4.64 -3.79
C ALA A 55 8.25 -3.61 -2.69
N GLU A 56 7.65 -2.47 -3.03
CA GLU A 56 7.27 -1.48 -2.01
C GLU A 56 6.07 -1.97 -1.17
N ILE A 57 5.14 -2.69 -1.78
CA ILE A 57 4.01 -3.30 -1.07
C ILE A 57 4.50 -4.38 -0.10
N ASP A 58 5.38 -5.26 -0.55
CA ASP A 58 5.96 -6.31 0.30
C ASP A 58 6.80 -5.71 1.43
N ALA A 59 7.57 -4.66 1.17
CA ALA A 59 8.31 -3.92 2.21
C ALA A 59 7.38 -3.26 3.24
N TRP A 60 6.26 -2.68 2.79
CA TRP A 60 5.27 -2.10 3.70
C TRP A 60 4.57 -3.17 4.55
N ILE A 61 4.27 -4.34 3.99
CA ILE A 61 3.74 -5.49 4.74
C ILE A 61 4.75 -5.91 5.82
N ALA A 62 6.03 -6.06 5.47
CA ALA A 62 7.09 -6.42 6.40
C ALA A 62 7.22 -5.42 7.57
N LYS A 63 7.27 -4.11 7.28
CA LYS A 63 7.26 -3.05 8.29
C LYS A 63 6.08 -3.14 9.25
N ARG A 64 4.90 -3.53 8.74
CA ARG A 64 3.70 -3.66 9.56
C ARG A 64 3.78 -4.85 10.50
N PHE A 65 4.33 -5.98 10.04
CA PHE A 65 4.65 -7.10 10.91
C PHE A 65 5.68 -6.72 11.96
N GLU A 66 6.71 -5.95 11.62
CA GLU A 66 7.68 -5.45 12.61
C GLU A 66 7.01 -4.56 13.66
N LYS A 67 6.15 -3.61 13.28
CA LYS A 67 5.40 -2.77 14.23
C LYS A 67 4.50 -3.61 15.14
N THR A 68 3.83 -4.64 14.62
CA THR A 68 3.00 -5.55 15.42
C THR A 68 3.85 -6.46 16.33
N ASN A 69 4.95 -7.02 15.83
CA ASN A 69 5.83 -7.90 16.58
C ASN A 69 6.63 -7.15 17.65
N ALA A 70 7.05 -5.91 17.38
CA ALA A 70 7.69 -5.03 18.35
C ALA A 70 6.73 -4.66 19.50
N ALA A 71 5.45 -4.39 19.18
CA ALA A 71 4.43 -4.14 20.20
C ALA A 71 4.12 -5.38 21.06
N ALA A 72 4.39 -6.59 20.57
CA ALA A 72 4.24 -7.83 21.33
C ALA A 72 5.42 -8.12 22.28
N CYS A 73 6.54 -7.41 22.16
CA CYS A 73 7.71 -7.57 23.03
C CYS A 73 7.81 -6.51 24.14
N GLU A 74 6.89 -5.53 24.16
CA GLU A 74 6.86 -4.41 25.12
C GLU A 74 5.80 -4.55 26.23
N ALA A 75 5.22 -5.74 26.42
CA ALA A 75 4.26 -6.06 27.49
C ALA A 75 4.70 -7.30 28.28
#